data_AF-A0A2V2D0N1-F1
#
_entry.id   AF-A0A2V2D0N1-F1
#
_cell.length_a   1.000
_cell.length_b   1.000
_cell.length_c   1.000
_cell.angle_alpha   90.00
_cell.angle_beta   90.00
_cell.angle_gamma   90.00
#
_symmetry.space_group_name_H-M   'P 1'
#
loop_
_entity.id
_entity.type
_entity.pdbx_description
1 polymer ?
#
loop_
_entity_poly.entity_id
_entity_poly.type
_entity_poly.pdbx_seq_one_letter_code
_entity_poly.pdbx_strand_id
1 'polypeptide(L)'
;MEKFRIEWHDRTDGYLELIVDRFFPCIAEKSKKVFKLVAMYCSDEAIDELQAYLEQKKADAEWKGKELVSKYYDSPNPSIRKKRLAEVRKQETLFKRYEANLKMLKKCTGRK
;
A
#
# COMPACT_ATOMS: atom_id res chain seq x y z
N MET A 1 -9.52 3.80 -6.86
CA MET A 1 -8.59 3.50 -7.97
C MET A 1 -8.42 1.98 -8.08
N GLU A 2 -8.78 1.40 -9.22
CA GLU A 2 -8.59 -0.04 -9.49
C GLU A 2 -7.32 -0.31 -10.31
N LYS A 3 -7.04 0.56 -11.27
CA LYS A 3 -5.88 0.51 -12.17
C LYS A 3 -5.11 1.83 -12.12
N PHE A 4 -3.79 1.76 -12.24
CA PHE A 4 -2.91 2.91 -12.32
C PHE A 4 -1.97 2.76 -13.52
N ARG A 5 -2.05 3.69 -14.47
CA ARG A 5 -1.30 3.63 -15.73
C ARG A 5 -0.18 4.66 -15.73
N ILE A 6 1.01 4.23 -16.11
CA ILE A 6 2.20 5.07 -16.31
C ILE A 6 2.51 5.02 -17.80
N GLU A 7 2.43 6.14 -18.49
CA GLU A 7 2.66 6.25 -19.93
C GLU A 7 3.90 7.10 -20.19
N TRP A 8 4.71 6.73 -21.18
CA TRP A 8 5.89 7.50 -21.59
C TRP A 8 5.94 7.63 -23.11
N HIS A 9 6.39 8.81 -23.57
CA HIS A 9 6.40 9.24 -24.97
C HIS A 9 7.73 9.89 -25.37
N ASP A 10 8.79 9.69 -24.57
CA ASP A 10 10.09 10.37 -24.72
C ASP A 10 10.95 9.82 -25.87
N ARG A 11 11.05 8.49 -25.99
CA ARG A 11 11.83 7.78 -27.01
C ARG A 11 11.05 6.69 -27.73
N THR A 12 10.06 6.13 -27.06
CA THR A 12 9.15 5.08 -27.56
C THR A 12 7.82 5.26 -26.87
N ASP A 13 6.71 5.11 -27.59
CA ASP A 13 5.40 5.06 -26.95
C ASP A 13 5.23 3.76 -26.18
N GLY A 14 4.99 3.86 -24.88
CA GLY A 14 4.85 2.68 -24.01
C GLY A 14 4.05 2.98 -22.75
N TYR A 15 3.54 1.92 -22.13
CA TYR A 15 2.85 2.06 -20.85
C TYR A 15 3.06 0.86 -19.93
N LEU A 16 2.93 1.11 -18.63
CA LEU A 16 2.80 0.11 -17.57
C LEU A 16 1.47 0.32 -16.87
N GLU A 17 0.62 -0.70 -16.84
CA GLU A 17 -0.63 -0.69 -16.06
C GLU A 17 -0.48 -1.57 -14.82
N LEU A 18 -0.80 -1.01 -13.65
CA LEU A 18 -0.80 -1.69 -12.37
C LEU A 18 -2.23 -1.93 -11.91
N ILE A 19 -2.55 -3.18 -11.56
CA ILE A 19 -3.78 -3.49 -10.81
C ILE A 19 -3.49 -3.18 -9.34
N VAL A 20 -3.97 -2.04 -8.86
CA VAL A 20 -3.46 -1.39 -7.65
C VAL A 20 -3.75 -2.23 -6.39
N ASP A 21 -4.95 -2.80 -6.29
CA ASP A 21 -5.38 -3.68 -5.18
C ASP A 21 -4.60 -5.00 -5.13
N ARG A 22 -4.03 -5.45 -6.25
CA ARG A 22 -3.24 -6.69 -6.31
C ARG A 22 -1.75 -6.44 -6.18
N PHE A 23 -1.29 -5.28 -6.64
CA PHE A 23 0.11 -4.92 -6.61
C PHE A 23 0.51 -4.42 -5.22
N PHE A 24 -0.31 -3.57 -4.58
CA PHE A 24 0.00 -2.95 -3.30
C PHE A 24 -0.64 -3.68 -2.11
N PRO A 25 0.04 -3.73 -0.95
CA PRO A 25 1.38 -3.21 -0.73
C PRO A 25 2.44 -4.19 -1.29
N CYS A 26 3.51 -3.66 -1.87
CA CYS A 26 4.57 -4.48 -2.46
C CYS A 26 5.88 -4.43 -1.67
N ILE A 27 6.82 -5.31 -2.02
CA ILE A 27 8.17 -5.30 -1.43
C ILE A 27 8.97 -4.07 -1.89
N ALA A 28 9.96 -3.66 -1.08
CA ALA A 28 10.75 -2.45 -1.30
C ALA A 28 11.43 -2.38 -2.68
N GLU A 29 11.87 -3.51 -3.22
CA GLU A 29 12.49 -3.54 -4.54
C GLU A 29 11.49 -3.17 -5.66
N LYS A 30 10.27 -3.71 -5.59
CA LYS A 30 9.21 -3.44 -6.56
C LYS A 30 8.70 -2.01 -6.45
N SER A 31 8.47 -1.53 -5.22
CA SER A 31 8.01 -0.15 -5.00
C SER A 31 9.04 0.86 -5.49
N LYS A 32 10.34 0.63 -5.24
CA LYS A 32 11.41 1.52 -5.73
C LYS A 32 11.43 1.62 -7.26
N LYS A 33 11.25 0.51 -7.99
CA LYS A 33 11.21 0.52 -9.46
C LYS A 33 9.99 1.27 -9.99
N VAL A 34 8.81 0.93 -9.47
CA VAL A 34 7.55 1.56 -9.88
C VAL A 34 7.54 3.05 -9.56
N PHE A 35 7.86 3.44 -8.33
CA PHE A 35 7.76 4.84 -7.92
C PHE A 35 8.79 5.75 -8.60
N LYS A 36 9.90 5.21 -9.11
CA LYS A 36 10.78 5.95 -10.01
C LYS A 36 10.10 6.27 -11.34
N LEU A 37 9.40 5.30 -11.94
CA LEU A 37 8.64 5.53 -13.18
C LEU A 37 7.51 6.54 -12.94
N VAL A 38 6.79 6.39 -11.81
CA VAL A 38 5.77 7.35 -11.38
C VAL A 38 6.35 8.76 -11.30
N ALA A 39 7.49 8.94 -10.63
CA ALA A 39 8.12 10.26 -10.50
C ALA A 39 8.61 10.86 -11.82
N MET A 40 8.91 10.04 -12.83
CA MET A 40 9.40 10.51 -14.13
C MET A 40 8.28 10.84 -15.10
N TYR A 41 7.16 10.11 -15.04
CA TYR A 41 6.17 10.08 -16.12
C TYR A 41 4.74 10.44 -15.70
N CYS A 42 4.43 10.49 -14.40
CA CYS A 42 3.10 10.84 -13.92
C CYS A 42 3.03 12.32 -13.51
N SER A 43 1.85 12.93 -13.71
CA SER A 43 1.55 14.28 -13.20
C SER A 43 1.39 14.27 -11.68
N ASP A 44 1.48 15.46 -11.07
CA ASP A 44 1.31 15.57 -9.62
C ASP A 44 -0.05 15.07 -9.15
N GLU A 45 -1.12 15.28 -9.92
CA GLU A 45 -2.46 14.81 -9.60
C GLU A 45 -2.53 13.28 -9.55
N ALA A 46 -1.89 12.58 -10.51
CA ALA A 46 -1.86 11.12 -10.53
C ALA A 46 -1.06 10.56 -9.34
N ILE A 47 0.03 11.24 -8.97
CA ILE A 47 0.82 10.84 -7.80
C ILE A 47 0.02 11.09 -6.50
N ASP A 48 -0.75 12.18 -6.42
CA ASP A 48 -1.64 12.48 -5.28
C ASP A 48 -2.74 11.43 -5.15
N GLU A 49 -3.34 11.01 -6.26
CA GLU A 49 -4.36 9.96 -6.26
C GLU A 49 -3.80 8.62 -5.76
N LEU A 50 -2.59 8.26 -6.22
CA LEU A 50 -1.89 7.06 -5.75
C LEU A 50 -1.52 7.16 -4.26
N GLN A 51 -1.07 8.33 -3.80
CA GLN A 51 -0.74 8.57 -2.40
C GLN A 51 -2.00 8.43 -1.52
N ALA A 52 -3.11 9.09 -1.89
CA ALA A 52 -4.37 9.02 -1.17
C ALA A 52 -4.89 7.58 -1.07
N TYR A 53 -4.78 6.81 -2.15
CA TYR A 53 -5.11 5.38 -2.13
C TYR A 53 -4.26 4.60 -1.11
N LEU A 54 -2.93 4.79 -1.11
CA LEU A 54 -2.05 4.08 -0.18
C LEU A 54 -2.29 4.50 1.27
N GLU A 55 -2.59 5.78 1.52
CA GLU A 55 -2.97 6.31 2.84
C GLU A 55 -4.29 5.69 3.33
N GLN A 56 -5.30 5.62 2.47
CA GLN A 56 -6.57 4.97 2.77
C GLN A 56 -6.37 3.49 3.15
N LYS A 57 -5.62 2.73 2.35
CA LYS A 57 -5.36 1.31 2.64
C LYS A 57 -4.53 1.11 3.91
N LYS A 58 -3.63 2.04 4.24
CA LYS A 58 -2.91 2.05 5.52
C LYS A 58 -3.88 2.22 6.69
N ALA A 59 -4.79 3.20 6.59
CA ALA A 59 -5.81 3.47 7.61
C ALA A 59 -6.76 2.28 7.78
N ASP A 60 -7.18 1.64 6.69
CA ASP A 60 -8.01 0.43 6.73
C ASP A 60 -7.32 -0.72 7.48
N ALA A 61 -6.03 -0.93 7.24
CA ALA A 61 -5.25 -1.96 7.93
C ALA A 61 -5.13 -1.67 9.43
N GLU A 62 -4.92 -0.40 9.80
CA GLU A 62 -4.89 0.03 11.20
C GLU A 62 -6.25 -0.19 11.89
N TRP A 63 -7.34 0.25 11.25
CA TRP A 63 -8.70 0.10 11.77
C TRP A 63 -9.05 -1.37 11.98
N LYS A 64 -8.84 -2.22 10.97
CA LYS A 64 -9.07 -3.67 11.07
C LYS A 64 -8.20 -4.31 12.15
N GLY A 65 -6.95 -3.85 12.30
CA GLY A 65 -6.08 -4.28 13.38
C GLY A 65 -6.68 -4.00 14.75
N LYS A 66 -7.15 -2.77 15.00
CA LYS A 66 -7.80 -2.36 16.26
C LYS A 66 -9.06 -3.17 16.55
N GLU A 67 -9.89 -3.40 15.55
CA GLU A 67 -11.12 -4.20 15.68
C GLU A 67 -10.79 -5.66 16.06
N LEU A 68 -9.77 -6.25 15.45
CA LEU A 68 -9.32 -7.62 15.75
C LEU A 68 -8.69 -7.75 17.14
N VAL A 69 -8.00 -6.71 17.62
CA VAL A 69 -7.45 -6.66 18.98
C VAL A 69 -8.57 -6.66 20.02
N SER A 70 -9.62 -5.85 19.83
CA SER A 70 -10.80 -5.87 20.70
C SER A 70 -11.40 -7.28 20.79
N LYS A 71 -11.66 -7.86 19.61
CA LYS A 71 -12.11 -9.24 19.44
C LYS A 71 -11.19 -10.28 20.09
N TYR A 72 -9.88 -10.08 20.13
CA TYR A 72 -8.94 -11.01 20.75
C TYR A 72 -9.14 -11.09 22.27
N TYR A 73 -9.35 -9.95 22.94
CA TYR A 73 -9.57 -9.91 24.40
C TYR A 73 -10.90 -10.53 24.80
N ASP A 74 -11.94 -10.39 23.97
CA ASP A 74 -13.27 -10.98 24.22
C ASP A 74 -13.34 -12.50 23.99
N SER A 75 -12.26 -13.12 23.50
CA SER A 75 -12.29 -14.53 23.09
C SER A 75 -12.03 -15.49 24.25
N PRO A 76 -13.00 -16.33 24.64
CA PRO A 76 -12.83 -17.24 25.78
C PRO A 76 -11.88 -18.40 25.47
N ASN A 77 -11.85 -18.88 24.22
CA ASN A 77 -11.13 -20.09 23.84
C ASN A 77 -9.69 -19.80 23.34
N PRO A 78 -8.65 -20.52 23.83
CA PRO A 78 -7.26 -20.37 23.38
C PRO A 78 -7.03 -20.57 21.87
N SER A 79 -7.74 -21.51 21.24
CA SER A 79 -7.62 -21.77 19.79
C SER A 79 -8.15 -20.61 18.94
N ILE A 80 -9.25 -19.98 19.39
CA ILE A 80 -9.84 -18.79 18.76
C ILE A 80 -8.89 -17.60 18.96
N ARG A 81 -8.33 -17.43 20.16
CA ARG A 81 -7.31 -16.40 20.45
C ARG A 81 -6.10 -16.52 19.54
N LYS A 82 -5.59 -17.73 19.31
CA LYS A 82 -4.45 -17.96 18.39
C LYS A 82 -4.76 -17.54 16.96
N LYS A 83 -5.95 -17.86 16.44
CA LYS A 83 -6.39 -17.43 15.10
C LYS A 83 -6.50 -15.91 15.01
N ARG A 84 -7.14 -15.27 15.98
CA ARG A 84 -7.28 -13.80 16.03
C ARG A 84 -5.94 -13.10 16.13
N LEU A 85 -5.01 -13.61 16.95
CA LEU A 85 -3.66 -13.06 17.03
C LEU A 85 -2.90 -13.14 15.69
N ALA A 86 -3.08 -14.21 14.93
CA ALA A 86 -2.51 -14.32 13.58
C ALA A 86 -3.11 -13.27 12.63
N GLU A 87 -4.42 -13.00 12.72
CA GLU A 87 -5.08 -11.95 11.94
C GLU A 87 -4.61 -10.55 12.33
N VAL A 88 -4.45 -10.27 13.63
CA VAL A 88 -3.87 -9.01 14.13
C VAL A 88 -2.48 -8.79 13.53
N ARG A 89 -1.59 -9.79 13.63
CA ARG A 89 -0.22 -9.72 13.07
C ARG A 89 -0.22 -9.52 11.56
N LYS A 90 -1.20 -10.10 10.85
CA LYS A 90 -1.38 -9.90 9.41
C LYS A 90 -1.73 -8.44 9.11
N GLN A 91 -2.63 -7.83 9.86
CA GLN A 91 -2.98 -6.41 9.69
C GLN A 91 -1.82 -5.48 10.05
N GLU A 92 -1.09 -5.75 11.14
CA GLU A 92 0.12 -4.99 11.50
C GLU A 92 1.18 -5.04 10.39
N THR A 93 1.36 -6.23 9.80
CA THR A 93 2.27 -6.42 8.67
C THR A 93 1.81 -5.61 7.46
N LEU A 94 0.51 -5.61 7.15
CA LEU A 94 -0.05 -4.81 6.05
C LEU A 94 0.15 -3.30 6.30
N PHE A 95 -0.15 -2.81 7.50
CA PHE A 95 0.07 -1.43 7.90
C PHE A 95 1.52 -0.99 7.65
N LYS A 96 2.49 -1.76 8.18
CA LYS A 96 3.93 -1.47 8.01
C LYS A 96 4.36 -1.48 6.54
N ARG A 97 3.79 -2.37 5.72
CA ARG A 97 4.11 -2.42 4.29
C ARG A 97 3.55 -1.22 3.53
N TYR A 98 2.32 -0.80 3.83
CA TYR A 98 1.75 0.43 3.26
C TYR A 98 2.52 1.67 3.68
N GLU A 99 2.90 1.76 4.96
CA GLU A 99 3.76 2.84 5.46
C GLU A 99 5.11 2.87 4.73
N ALA A 100 5.75 1.72 4.53
CA ALA A 100 7.00 1.63 3.78
C ALA A 100 6.83 2.02 2.30
N ASN A 101 5.71 1.66 1.67
CA ASN A 101 5.41 2.03 0.29
C ASN A 101 5.16 3.55 0.18
N LEU A 102 4.38 4.14 1.10
CA LEU A 102 4.19 5.59 1.18
C LEU A 102 5.50 6.36 1.35
N LYS A 103 6.37 5.89 2.26
CA LYS A 103 7.69 6.50 2.47
C LYS A 103 8.55 6.43 1.20
N MET A 104 8.48 5.31 0.47
CA MET A 104 9.21 5.18 -0.80
C MET A 104 8.64 6.07 -1.89
N LEU A 105 7.31 6.19 -2.00
CA LEU A 105 6.64 7.07 -2.95
C LEU A 105 7.12 8.51 -2.72
N LYS A 106 6.96 9.02 -1.50
CA LYS A 106 7.42 10.35 -1.08
C LYS A 106 8.90 10.59 -1.39
N LYS A 107 9.75 9.60 -1.10
CA LYS A 107 11.19 9.65 -1.40
C LYS A 107 11.48 9.76 -2.90
N CYS A 108 10.75 9.03 -3.74
CA CYS A 108 10.95 9.04 -5.19
C CYS A 108 10.39 10.30 -5.85
N THR A 109 9.29 10.83 -5.34
CA THR A 109 8.58 11.98 -5.94
C THR A 109 8.96 13.32 -5.32
N GLY A 110 9.85 13.33 -4.31
CA GLY A 110 10.30 14.55 -3.65
C GLY A 110 9.27 15.20 -2.72
N ARG A 111 8.19 14.47 -2.39
CA ARG A 111 7.09 14.97 -1.55
C ARG A 111 7.40 14.83 -0.06
N LYS A 112 6.92 15.79 0.73
CA LYS A 112 7.05 15.81 2.19
C LYS A 112 5.92 15.02 2.87
#